data_AF-A0A0S4V4K3-F1
#
_entry.id   AF-A0A0S4V4K3-F1
#
_cell.length_a   1.000
_cell.length_b   1.000
_cell.length_c   1.000
_cell.angle_alpha   90.00
_cell.angle_beta   90.00
_cell.angle_gamma   90.00
#
_symmetry.space_group_name_H-M   'P 1'
#
loop_
_entity.id
_entity.type
_entity.pdbx_description
1 polymer ?
#
loop_
_entity_poly.entity_id
_entity_poly.type
_entity_poly.pdbx_seq_one_letter_code
_entity_poly.pdbx_strand_id
1 'polypeptide(L)'
;MKAERKQDANEQSGYALTPEVKAAVQDVHDALARRKLLDEAVNASPVRIEEIKQEANRLRGEIASREADIVLCAEAEVPAKEKAIRKLADELTAKETELSRAKARLDALEARAPEIDTAIDEAARMLNLEVGMLAESFKVRISEELREAVKPLLPIMDKARAMGRPFNDYFQAAYLPDPEGFILSTQYIGAISGHVGVNLLNGASGEPNPITEVMAPVNEALNALRAHRAYVPLAKRPKPYVRKGAWDGPGGRTERPQESEPDEPSPPRKTLEEALREPYVIKGDSSGIRTWKAAAELNMSRAMMAAEDSAE
;
A
#
# COMPACT_ATOMS: atom_id res chain seq x y z
N MET A 1 20.12 -4.11 29.16
CA MET A 1 21.08 -5.24 29.31
C MET A 1 21.10 -6.24 28.14
N LYS A 2 20.02 -6.96 27.76
CA LYS A 2 20.08 -7.90 26.61
C LYS A 2 20.13 -7.21 25.23
N ALA A 3 19.49 -6.04 25.10
CA ALA A 3 19.51 -5.25 23.86
C ALA A 3 20.84 -4.51 23.65
N GLU A 4 21.40 -3.89 24.71
CA GLU A 4 22.70 -3.19 24.66
C GLU A 4 23.84 -4.14 24.32
N ARG A 5 23.93 -5.32 24.97
CA ARG A 5 24.96 -6.34 24.64
C ARG A 5 24.86 -6.90 23.22
N LYS A 6 23.70 -6.77 22.57
CA LYS A 6 23.49 -7.20 21.18
C LYS A 6 23.84 -6.10 20.19
N GLN A 7 23.58 -4.83 20.53
CA GLN A 7 24.05 -3.67 19.76
C GLN A 7 25.58 -3.64 19.71
N ASP A 8 26.26 -3.87 20.84
CA ASP A 8 27.73 -3.94 20.89
C ASP A 8 28.31 -5.05 20.00
N ALA A 9 27.60 -6.18 19.86
CA ALA A 9 28.02 -7.30 19.02
C ALA A 9 27.81 -7.04 17.51
N ASN A 10 26.76 -6.28 17.14
CA ASN A 10 26.54 -5.86 15.75
C ASN A 10 27.46 -4.70 15.32
N GLU A 11 27.86 -3.83 16.25
CA GLU A 11 28.91 -2.85 16.00
C GLU A 11 30.28 -3.53 15.79
N GLN A 12 30.54 -4.64 16.49
CA GLN A 12 31.75 -5.47 16.28
C GLN A 12 31.73 -6.27 14.97
N SER A 13 30.57 -6.75 14.52
CA SER A 13 30.40 -7.36 13.20
C SER A 13 30.35 -6.33 12.07
N GLY A 14 30.45 -5.03 12.41
CA GLY A 14 30.39 -3.83 11.59
C GLY A 14 29.32 -3.82 10.49
N TYR A 15 28.21 -4.51 10.76
CA TYR A 15 26.92 -4.28 10.14
C TYR A 15 26.12 -3.43 11.11
N ALA A 16 26.19 -2.11 10.96
CA ALA A 16 25.50 -1.16 11.83
C ALA A 16 24.79 -0.10 11.00
N LEU A 17 23.63 0.36 11.47
CA LEU A 17 22.96 1.52 10.88
C LEU A 17 23.80 2.76 11.14
N THR A 18 24.06 3.53 10.08
CA THR A 18 24.69 4.84 10.20
C THR A 18 23.76 5.84 10.91
N PRO A 19 24.30 6.90 11.52
CA PRO A 19 23.49 7.98 12.09
C PRO A 19 22.51 8.58 11.09
N GLU A 20 22.91 8.70 9.82
CA GLU A 20 22.11 9.24 8.73
C GLU A 20 20.90 8.36 8.44
N VAL A 21 21.08 7.03 8.38
CA VAL A 21 19.97 6.09 8.21
C VAL A 21 19.02 6.14 9.41
N LYS A 22 19.54 6.24 10.63
CA LYS A 22 18.71 6.37 11.85
C LYS A 22 17.88 7.66 11.83
N ALA A 23 18.49 8.78 11.41
CA ALA A 23 17.80 10.06 11.25
C ALA A 23 16.72 9.99 10.16
N ALA A 24 17.02 9.41 9.00
CA ALA A 24 16.05 9.25 7.91
C ALA A 24 14.85 8.36 8.30
N VAL A 25 15.08 7.30 9.09
CA VAL A 25 14.00 6.48 9.66
C VAL A 25 13.12 7.32 10.61
N GLN A 26 13.73 8.14 11.46
CA GLN A 26 12.99 9.02 12.37
C GLN A 26 12.17 10.06 11.60
N ASP A 27 12.73 10.68 10.57
CA ASP A 27 12.03 11.66 9.73
C ASP A 27 10.78 11.06 9.06
N VAL A 28 10.88 9.82 8.59
CA VAL A 28 9.73 9.06 8.06
C VAL A 28 8.67 8.85 9.13
N HIS A 29 9.05 8.43 10.34
CA HIS A 29 8.10 8.25 11.44
C HIS A 29 7.42 9.57 11.83
N ASP A 30 8.16 10.67 11.90
CA ASP A 30 7.63 11.98 12.25
C ASP A 30 6.71 12.55 11.16
N ALA A 31 7.03 12.32 9.88
CA ALA A 31 6.15 12.69 8.76
C ALA A 31 4.84 11.89 8.79
N LEU A 32 4.91 10.56 9.00
CA LEU A 32 3.72 9.70 9.11
C LEU A 32 2.89 10.00 10.37
N ALA A 33 3.51 10.37 11.49
CA ALA A 33 2.81 10.78 12.69
C ALA A 33 2.01 12.07 12.48
N ARG A 34 2.60 13.08 11.80
CA ARG A 34 1.91 14.31 11.41
C ARG A 34 0.70 14.03 10.51
N ARG A 35 0.85 13.11 9.56
CA ARG A 35 -0.24 12.64 8.69
C ARG A 35 -1.38 12.01 9.47
N LYS A 36 -1.08 11.13 10.42
CA LYS A 36 -2.07 10.49 11.29
C LYS A 36 -2.87 11.53 12.10
N LEU A 37 -2.20 12.51 12.68
CA LEU A 37 -2.86 13.59 13.44
C LEU A 37 -3.80 14.44 12.55
N LEU A 38 -3.39 14.71 11.30
CA LEU A 38 -4.25 15.40 10.34
C LEU A 38 -5.47 14.56 10.00
N ASP A 39 -5.30 13.26 9.72
CA ASP A 39 -6.42 12.36 9.40
C ASP A 39 -7.41 12.24 10.56
N GLU A 40 -6.93 12.12 11.80
CA GLU A 40 -7.76 12.11 13.00
C GLU A 40 -8.57 13.41 13.15
N ALA A 41 -7.92 14.57 12.99
CA ALA A 41 -8.57 15.87 13.09
C ALA A 41 -9.61 16.10 11.98
N VAL A 42 -9.30 15.72 10.75
CA VAL A 42 -10.21 15.80 9.60
C VAL A 42 -11.41 14.87 9.81
N ASN A 43 -11.18 13.63 10.24
CA ASN A 43 -12.27 12.65 10.42
C ASN A 43 -13.20 13.00 11.59
N ALA A 44 -12.70 13.68 12.63
CA ALA A 44 -13.52 14.14 13.75
C ALA A 44 -14.35 15.40 13.42
N SER A 45 -13.92 16.20 12.44
CA SER A 45 -14.52 17.50 12.13
C SER A 45 -15.99 17.43 11.67
N PRO A 46 -16.43 16.49 10.81
CA PRO A 46 -17.84 16.39 10.39
C PRO A 46 -18.83 16.21 11.54
N VAL A 47 -18.49 15.34 12.51
CA VAL A 47 -19.35 15.10 13.69
C VAL A 47 -19.49 16.37 14.49
N ARG A 48 -18.37 17.05 14.77
CA ARG A 48 -18.37 18.31 15.53
C ARG A 48 -19.16 19.42 14.81
N ILE A 49 -18.99 19.54 13.49
CA ILE A 49 -19.72 20.50 12.67
C ILE A 49 -21.23 20.23 12.75
N GLU A 50 -21.64 18.96 12.71
CA GLU A 50 -23.06 18.60 12.77
C GLU A 50 -23.67 18.85 14.16
N GLU A 51 -22.95 18.55 15.24
CA GLU A 51 -23.35 18.91 16.61
C GLU A 51 -23.61 20.41 16.76
N ILE A 52 -22.69 21.25 16.28
CA ILE A 52 -22.84 22.71 16.37
C ILE A 52 -24.04 23.19 15.53
N LYS A 53 -24.27 22.59 14.34
CA LYS A 53 -25.45 22.91 13.52
C LYS A 53 -26.75 22.54 14.21
N GLN A 54 -26.82 21.37 14.84
CA GLN A 54 -28.02 20.93 15.56
C GLN A 54 -28.33 21.87 16.72
N GLU A 55 -27.32 22.26 17.49
CA GLU A 55 -27.46 23.24 18.58
C GLU A 55 -27.93 24.60 18.07
N ALA A 56 -27.34 25.12 16.98
CA ALA A 56 -27.77 26.37 16.36
C ALA A 56 -29.23 26.29 15.87
N ASN A 57 -29.65 25.15 15.29
CA ASN A 57 -31.03 24.94 14.89
C ASN A 57 -31.99 24.86 16.09
N ARG A 58 -31.56 24.24 17.20
CA ARG A 58 -32.34 24.21 18.45
C ARG A 58 -32.57 25.63 18.97
N LEU A 59 -31.51 26.43 19.07
CA LEU A 59 -31.58 27.84 19.51
C LEU A 59 -32.50 28.67 18.60
N ARG A 60 -32.44 28.49 17.26
CA ARG A 60 -33.38 29.14 16.33
C ARG A 60 -34.83 28.77 16.61
N GLY A 61 -35.10 27.48 16.87
CA GLY A 61 -36.44 27.01 17.25
C GLY A 61 -36.92 27.60 18.59
N GLU A 62 -36.04 27.67 19.58
CA GLU A 62 -36.33 28.28 20.90
C GLU A 62 -36.63 29.78 20.79
N ILE A 63 -35.86 30.52 19.98
CA ILE A 63 -36.10 31.93 19.68
C ILE A 63 -37.47 32.10 19.02
N ALA A 64 -37.74 31.38 17.93
CA ALA A 64 -39.01 31.48 17.20
C ALA A 64 -40.23 31.15 18.10
N SER A 65 -40.09 30.13 18.96
CA SER A 65 -41.12 29.77 19.93
C SER A 65 -41.38 30.90 20.94
N ARG A 66 -40.32 31.51 21.49
CA ARG A 66 -40.44 32.62 22.44
C ARG A 66 -40.95 33.91 21.79
N GLU A 67 -40.61 34.17 20.54
CA GLU A 67 -41.15 35.27 19.76
C GLU A 67 -42.66 35.10 19.55
N ALA A 68 -43.12 33.87 19.26
CA ALA A 68 -44.55 33.56 19.19
C ALA A 68 -45.25 33.76 20.55
N ASP A 69 -44.61 33.33 21.66
CA ASP A 69 -45.15 33.49 23.01
C ASP A 69 -45.34 34.96 23.43
N ILE A 70 -44.53 35.89 22.89
CA ILE A 70 -44.67 37.33 23.20
C ILE A 70 -46.03 37.86 22.74
N VAL A 71 -46.55 37.36 21.62
CA VAL A 71 -47.85 37.80 21.08
C VAL A 71 -49.01 37.39 22.01
N LEU A 72 -48.80 36.36 22.83
CA LEU A 72 -49.84 35.76 23.69
C LEU A 72 -49.70 36.16 25.17
N CYS A 73 -48.67 36.89 25.57
CA CYS A 73 -48.43 37.23 26.99
C CYS A 73 -48.94 38.62 27.37
N ALA A 74 -49.10 38.86 28.68
CA ALA A 74 -49.46 40.17 29.20
C ALA A 74 -48.33 41.19 28.97
N GLU A 75 -48.66 42.46 28.74
CA GLU A 75 -47.69 43.53 28.44
C GLU A 75 -46.58 43.66 29.49
N ALA A 76 -46.89 43.41 30.77
CA ALA A 76 -45.91 43.46 31.85
C ALA A 76 -44.81 42.38 31.74
N GLU A 77 -45.06 41.26 31.04
CA GLU A 77 -44.12 40.14 30.87
C GLU A 77 -43.24 40.28 29.63
N VAL A 78 -43.62 41.16 28.68
CA VAL A 78 -42.92 41.38 27.41
C VAL A 78 -41.45 41.75 27.62
N PRO A 79 -41.07 42.70 28.50
CA PRO A 79 -39.66 43.08 28.66
C PRO A 79 -38.77 41.92 29.15
N ALA A 80 -39.32 41.03 29.98
CA ALA A 80 -38.60 39.87 30.49
C ALA A 80 -38.39 38.83 29.38
N LYS A 81 -39.41 38.57 28.55
CA LYS A 81 -39.31 37.66 27.40
C LYS A 81 -38.38 38.19 26.31
N GLU A 82 -38.44 39.48 25.99
CA GLU A 82 -37.49 40.12 25.06
C GLU A 82 -36.04 40.00 25.53
N LYS A 83 -35.79 40.22 26.83
CA LYS A 83 -34.44 40.02 27.40
C LYS A 83 -33.97 38.57 27.26
N ALA A 84 -34.88 37.60 27.40
CA ALA A 84 -34.56 36.20 27.25
C ALA A 84 -34.30 35.79 25.79
N ILE A 85 -35.03 36.38 24.83
CA ILE A 85 -34.77 36.23 23.39
C ILE A 85 -33.41 36.80 23.01
N ARG A 86 -33.09 38.02 23.47
CA ARG A 86 -31.78 38.64 23.20
C ARG A 86 -30.61 37.76 23.67
N LYS A 87 -30.72 37.15 24.86
CA LYS A 87 -29.71 36.20 25.36
C LYS A 87 -29.56 34.98 24.44
N LEU A 88 -30.67 34.38 24.01
CA LEU A 88 -30.62 33.25 23.07
C LEU A 88 -30.06 33.67 21.71
N ALA A 89 -30.36 34.88 21.24
CA ALA A 89 -29.81 35.43 20.01
C ALA A 89 -28.30 35.61 20.11
N ASP A 90 -27.78 36.14 21.22
CA ASP A 90 -26.35 36.26 21.47
C ASP A 90 -25.66 34.87 21.45
N GLU A 91 -26.26 33.88 22.13
CA GLU A 91 -25.80 32.49 22.11
C GLU A 91 -25.82 31.87 20.70
N LEU A 92 -26.86 32.15 19.91
CA LEU A 92 -26.96 31.71 18.52
C LEU A 92 -25.83 32.30 17.68
N THR A 93 -25.57 33.61 17.78
CA THR A 93 -24.41 34.23 17.07
C THR A 93 -23.08 33.61 17.49
N ALA A 94 -22.90 33.29 18.78
CA ALA A 94 -21.71 32.59 19.25
C ALA A 94 -21.59 31.20 18.61
N LYS A 95 -22.69 30.46 18.47
CA LYS A 95 -22.70 29.14 17.80
C LYS A 95 -22.49 29.22 16.29
N GLU A 96 -23.03 30.24 15.62
CA GLU A 96 -22.82 30.46 14.19
C GLU A 96 -21.37 30.83 13.87
N THR A 97 -20.73 31.65 14.72
CA THR A 97 -19.29 31.95 14.60
C THR A 97 -18.43 30.72 14.90
N GLU A 98 -18.79 29.90 15.89
CA GLU A 98 -18.14 28.60 16.16
C GLU A 98 -18.25 27.68 14.93
N LEU A 99 -19.43 27.59 14.31
CA LEU A 99 -19.67 26.79 13.11
C LEU A 99 -18.83 27.27 11.92
N SER A 100 -18.77 28.59 11.70
CA SER A 100 -17.94 29.18 10.64
C SER A 100 -16.46 28.85 10.85
N ARG A 101 -15.96 29.01 12.09
CA ARG A 101 -14.58 28.66 12.46
C ARG A 101 -14.28 27.17 12.29
N ALA A 102 -15.22 26.30 12.66
CA ALA A 102 -15.05 24.85 12.53
C ALA A 102 -14.94 24.42 11.05
N LYS A 103 -15.77 25.00 10.17
CA LYS A 103 -15.69 24.77 8.72
C LYS A 103 -14.37 25.31 8.14
N ALA A 104 -14.01 26.55 8.46
CA ALA A 104 -12.75 27.15 7.99
C ALA A 104 -11.53 26.36 8.47
N ARG A 105 -11.57 25.81 9.69
CA ARG A 105 -10.51 24.94 10.21
C ARG A 105 -10.43 23.63 9.42
N LEU A 106 -11.56 23.00 9.08
CA LEU A 106 -11.56 21.82 8.23
C LEU A 106 -10.93 22.11 6.87
N ASP A 107 -11.36 23.19 6.21
CA ASP A 107 -10.80 23.59 4.91
C ASP A 107 -9.29 23.85 4.99
N ALA A 108 -8.83 24.50 6.07
CA ALA A 108 -7.41 24.73 6.32
C ALA A 108 -6.63 23.43 6.57
N LEU A 109 -7.22 22.45 7.26
CA LEU A 109 -6.61 21.13 7.43
C LEU A 109 -6.50 20.39 6.10
N GLU A 110 -7.55 20.39 5.29
CA GLU A 110 -7.52 19.75 3.96
C GLU A 110 -6.51 20.44 3.04
N ALA A 111 -6.37 21.77 3.12
CA ALA A 111 -5.39 22.55 2.35
C ALA A 111 -3.93 22.26 2.74
N ARG A 112 -3.66 21.87 3.99
CA ARG A 112 -2.32 21.49 4.46
C ARG A 112 -1.94 20.04 4.15
N ALA A 113 -2.90 19.21 3.77
CA ALA A 113 -2.63 17.80 3.51
C ALA A 113 -1.59 17.55 2.40
N PRO A 114 -1.58 18.29 1.26
CA PRO A 114 -0.55 18.12 0.24
C PRO A 114 0.87 18.41 0.75
N GLU A 115 1.04 19.39 1.64
CA GLU A 115 2.35 19.72 2.23
C GLU A 115 2.90 18.57 3.09
N ILE A 116 2.01 17.89 3.82
CA ILE A 116 2.39 16.72 4.61
C ILE A 116 2.76 15.55 3.70
N ASP A 117 1.98 15.33 2.64
CA ASP A 117 2.26 14.25 1.68
C ASP A 117 3.61 14.51 0.96
N THR A 118 3.92 15.76 0.57
CA THR A 118 5.24 16.11 0.02
C THR A 118 6.39 15.86 1.00
N ALA A 119 6.17 16.14 2.29
CA ALA A 119 7.18 15.87 3.33
C ALA A 119 7.40 14.36 3.53
N ILE A 120 6.36 13.53 3.37
CA ILE A 120 6.49 12.07 3.38
C ILE A 120 7.30 11.60 2.16
N ASP A 121 7.01 12.14 0.96
CA ASP A 121 7.74 11.79 -0.27
C ASP A 121 9.22 12.19 -0.20
N GLU A 122 9.52 13.33 0.43
CA GLU A 122 10.90 13.77 0.72
C GLU A 122 11.61 12.83 1.69
N ALA A 123 10.98 12.51 2.83
CA ALA A 123 11.52 11.58 3.81
C ALA A 123 11.74 10.17 3.21
N ALA A 124 10.82 9.72 2.37
CA ALA A 124 10.93 8.46 1.64
C ALA A 124 12.12 8.46 0.67
N ARG A 125 12.32 9.55 -0.09
CA ARG A 125 13.48 9.69 -0.99
C ARG A 125 14.80 9.67 -0.23
N MET A 126 14.88 10.40 0.88
CA MET A 126 16.07 10.41 1.73
C MET A 126 16.35 9.04 2.34
N LEU A 127 15.33 8.35 2.88
CA LEU A 127 15.50 7.00 3.40
C LEU A 127 16.02 6.03 2.33
N ASN A 128 15.48 6.08 1.11
CA ASN A 128 15.96 5.21 0.03
C ASN A 128 17.40 5.50 -0.38
N LEU A 129 17.80 6.77 -0.39
CA LEU A 129 19.19 7.17 -0.68
C LEU A 129 20.15 6.61 0.37
N GLU A 130 19.86 6.87 1.65
CA GLU A 130 20.72 6.45 2.76
C GLU A 130 20.79 4.92 2.88
N VAL A 131 19.66 4.23 2.67
CA VAL A 131 19.61 2.77 2.63
C VAL A 131 20.40 2.22 1.44
N GLY A 132 20.37 2.90 0.29
CA GLY A 132 21.18 2.53 -0.87
C GLY A 132 22.68 2.63 -0.57
N MET A 133 23.12 3.73 0.05
CA MET A 133 24.51 3.90 0.47
C MET A 133 24.94 2.86 1.52
N LEU A 134 24.08 2.59 2.50
CA LEU A 134 24.31 1.54 3.50
C LEU A 134 24.40 0.16 2.84
N ALA A 135 23.51 -0.15 1.89
CA ALA A 135 23.50 -1.43 1.19
C ALA A 135 24.78 -1.64 0.38
N GLU A 136 25.31 -0.61 -0.30
CA GLU A 136 26.61 -0.70 -0.97
C GLU A 136 27.75 -0.96 0.03
N SER A 137 27.74 -0.31 1.20
CA SER A 137 28.74 -0.59 2.24
C SER A 137 28.68 -2.04 2.76
N PHE A 138 27.47 -2.56 2.96
CA PHE A 138 27.26 -3.94 3.38
C PHE A 138 27.64 -4.92 2.28
N LYS A 139 27.37 -4.58 1.02
CA LYS A 139 27.74 -5.39 -0.15
C LYS A 139 29.25 -5.56 -0.26
N VAL A 140 30.04 -4.50 -0.09
CA VAL A 140 31.51 -4.58 -0.05
C VAL A 140 31.96 -5.56 1.04
N ARG A 141 31.40 -5.41 2.25
CA ARG A 141 31.75 -6.27 3.38
C ARG A 141 31.37 -7.74 3.19
N ILE A 142 30.15 -8.01 2.71
CA ILE A 142 29.70 -9.36 2.37
C ILE A 142 30.62 -9.96 1.30
N SER A 143 31.10 -9.15 0.35
CA SER A 143 32.03 -9.59 -0.69
C SER A 143 33.38 -9.99 -0.11
N GLU A 144 33.92 -9.23 0.85
CA GLU A 144 35.14 -9.60 1.58
C GLU A 144 34.96 -10.91 2.37
N GLU A 145 33.86 -11.03 3.13
CA GLU A 145 33.53 -12.25 3.88
C GLU A 145 33.39 -13.46 2.95
N LEU A 146 32.75 -13.29 1.79
CA LEU A 146 32.62 -14.34 0.78
C LEU A 146 33.97 -14.73 0.18
N ARG A 147 34.82 -13.77 -0.17
CA ARG A 147 36.18 -14.02 -0.71
C ARG A 147 37.01 -14.84 0.28
N GLU A 148 36.91 -14.54 1.57
CA GLU A 148 37.58 -15.32 2.63
C GLU A 148 36.96 -16.72 2.80
N ALA A 149 35.62 -16.82 2.85
CA ALA A 149 34.91 -18.07 3.04
C ALA A 149 35.09 -19.06 1.87
N VAL A 150 35.38 -18.57 0.66
CA VAL A 150 35.64 -19.42 -0.52
C VAL A 150 37.07 -19.99 -0.54
N LYS A 151 38.04 -19.42 0.21
CA LYS A 151 39.43 -19.91 0.21
C LYS A 151 39.57 -21.41 0.53
N PRO A 152 38.85 -22.00 1.51
CA PRO A 152 38.89 -23.43 1.76
C PRO A 152 38.27 -24.29 0.64
N LEU A 153 37.38 -23.71 -0.17
CA LEU A 153 36.75 -24.41 -1.31
C LEU A 153 37.67 -24.44 -2.54
N LEU A 154 38.57 -23.46 -2.71
CA LEU A 154 39.47 -23.40 -3.88
C LEU A 154 40.28 -24.70 -4.09
N PRO A 155 40.93 -25.29 -3.07
CA PRO A 155 41.66 -26.55 -3.26
C PRO A 155 40.77 -27.75 -3.63
N ILE A 156 39.50 -27.74 -3.22
CA ILE A 156 38.52 -28.78 -3.58
C ILE A 156 38.13 -28.62 -5.05
N MET A 157 37.85 -27.37 -5.46
CA MET A 157 37.57 -27.03 -6.86
C MET A 157 38.75 -27.36 -7.77
N ASP A 158 39.99 -27.15 -7.32
CA ASP A 158 41.19 -27.50 -8.08
C ASP A 158 41.33 -29.01 -8.27
N LYS A 159 41.04 -29.81 -7.23
CA LYS A 159 40.97 -31.28 -7.36
C LYS A 159 39.89 -31.71 -8.36
N ALA A 160 38.71 -31.09 -8.33
CA ALA A 160 37.66 -31.37 -9.29
C ALA A 160 38.06 -30.96 -10.73
N ARG A 161 38.77 -29.84 -10.90
CA ARG A 161 39.24 -29.37 -12.21
C ARG A 161 40.28 -30.32 -12.79
N ALA A 162 41.16 -30.86 -11.94
CA ALA A 162 42.14 -31.86 -12.34
C ALA A 162 41.51 -33.17 -12.88
N MET A 163 40.28 -33.49 -12.48
CA MET A 163 39.53 -34.65 -12.98
C MET A 163 38.93 -34.42 -14.38
N GLY A 164 38.86 -33.17 -14.85
CA GLY A 164 38.50 -32.82 -16.23
C GLY A 164 37.03 -33.06 -16.60
N ARG A 165 36.81 -33.67 -17.77
CA ARG A 165 35.50 -33.80 -18.45
C ARG A 165 34.32 -34.28 -17.56
N PRO A 166 34.49 -35.20 -16.59
CA PRO A 166 33.40 -35.65 -15.72
C PRO A 166 32.77 -34.58 -14.83
N PHE A 167 33.43 -33.42 -14.63
CA PHE A 167 32.94 -32.35 -13.74
C PHE A 167 32.47 -31.10 -14.50
N ASN A 168 32.33 -31.14 -15.83
CA ASN A 168 31.98 -29.94 -16.62
C ASN A 168 30.62 -29.33 -16.20
N ASP A 169 29.60 -30.16 -16.04
CA ASP A 169 28.26 -29.71 -15.62
C ASP A 169 28.27 -29.18 -14.17
N TYR A 170 29.13 -29.75 -13.31
CA TYR A 170 29.34 -29.27 -11.95
C TYR A 170 29.93 -27.85 -11.94
N PHE A 171 30.89 -27.54 -12.82
CA PHE A 171 31.45 -26.18 -12.93
C PHE A 171 30.49 -25.16 -13.53
N GLN A 172 29.56 -25.58 -14.39
CA GLN A 172 28.49 -24.71 -14.88
C GLN A 172 27.46 -24.39 -13.79
N ALA A 173 27.20 -25.34 -12.89
CA ALA A 173 26.27 -25.16 -11.77
C ALA A 173 26.89 -24.45 -10.55
N ALA A 174 28.20 -24.62 -10.31
CA ALA A 174 28.93 -24.04 -9.18
C ALA A 174 29.32 -22.56 -9.41
N TYR A 175 28.40 -21.77 -9.94
CA TYR A 175 28.60 -20.34 -10.16
C TYR A 175 28.25 -19.54 -8.90
N LEU A 176 29.26 -18.94 -8.28
CA LEU A 176 29.13 -18.08 -7.10
C LEU A 176 29.75 -16.72 -7.43
N PRO A 177 28.97 -15.74 -7.91
CA PRO A 177 29.50 -14.44 -8.29
C PRO A 177 29.90 -13.62 -7.07
N ASP A 178 30.93 -12.78 -7.25
CA ASP A 178 31.28 -11.74 -6.28
C ASP A 178 30.15 -10.68 -6.24
N PRO A 179 29.52 -10.43 -5.08
CA PRO A 179 28.43 -9.47 -4.98
C PRO A 179 28.81 -8.07 -5.44
N GLU A 180 30.05 -7.61 -5.21
CA GLU A 180 30.51 -6.23 -5.44
C GLU A 180 30.30 -5.76 -6.89
N GLY A 181 30.52 -6.64 -7.87
CA GLY A 181 30.43 -6.36 -9.31
C GLY A 181 29.34 -7.12 -10.06
N PHE A 182 28.55 -7.93 -9.39
CA PHE A 182 27.55 -8.76 -10.05
C PHE A 182 26.30 -7.97 -10.45
N ILE A 183 25.97 -8.01 -11.75
CA ILE A 183 24.70 -7.55 -12.29
C ILE A 183 24.09 -8.73 -13.05
N LEU A 184 22.88 -9.13 -12.66
CA LEU A 184 22.14 -10.14 -13.41
C LEU A 184 21.67 -9.54 -14.74
N SER A 185 22.37 -9.86 -15.83
CA SER A 185 21.89 -9.62 -17.19
C SER A 185 20.77 -10.61 -17.51
N THR A 186 19.53 -10.14 -17.60
CA THR A 186 18.33 -10.93 -17.96
C THR A 186 18.28 -11.27 -19.46
N GLN A 187 19.40 -11.70 -20.05
CA GLN A 187 19.46 -12.06 -21.48
C GLN A 187 18.89 -13.45 -21.81
N TYR A 188 18.54 -14.29 -20.82
CA TYR A 188 18.03 -15.64 -21.06
C TYR A 188 16.92 -16.06 -20.09
N ILE A 189 15.70 -15.52 -20.29
CA ILE A 189 14.49 -16.12 -19.71
C ILE A 189 14.13 -17.34 -20.57
N GLY A 190 14.50 -18.54 -20.12
CA GLY A 190 14.06 -19.79 -20.76
C GLY A 190 14.89 -21.04 -20.51
N ALA A 191 16.14 -20.91 -20.03
CA ALA A 191 16.98 -22.07 -19.72
C ALA A 191 16.82 -22.45 -18.24
N ILE A 192 15.74 -23.19 -17.93
CA ILE A 192 15.63 -23.86 -16.62
C ILE A 192 16.62 -25.04 -16.67
N SER A 193 17.84 -24.79 -16.20
CA SER A 193 18.80 -25.85 -15.92
C SER A 193 18.33 -26.57 -14.67
N GLY A 194 17.66 -27.72 -14.84
CA GLY A 194 17.28 -28.58 -13.73
C GLY A 194 18.53 -29.16 -13.08
N HIS A 195 19.00 -28.57 -11.98
CA HIS A 195 20.13 -29.11 -11.25
C HIS A 195 19.71 -30.39 -10.49
N VAL A 196 20.31 -31.53 -10.83
CA VAL A 196 20.13 -32.80 -10.10
C VAL A 196 21.24 -32.88 -9.05
N GLY A 197 20.99 -32.33 -7.86
CA GLY A 197 21.92 -32.31 -6.74
C GLY A 197 21.38 -31.51 -5.55
N VAL A 198 21.86 -31.79 -4.34
CA VAL A 198 21.51 -31.00 -3.15
C VAL A 198 22.18 -29.64 -3.27
N ASN A 199 21.40 -28.57 -3.35
CA ASN A 199 21.93 -27.22 -3.26
C ASN A 199 22.36 -26.94 -1.81
N LEU A 200 23.68 -26.92 -1.58
CA LEU A 200 24.28 -26.70 -0.26
C LEU A 200 24.03 -25.28 0.29
N LEU A 201 23.55 -24.35 -0.54
CA LEU A 201 23.19 -22.98 -0.16
C LEU A 201 21.68 -22.80 0.11
N ASN A 202 20.86 -23.82 -0.12
CA ASN A 202 19.42 -23.78 0.16
C ASN A 202 19.06 -24.26 1.58
N GLY A 203 20.05 -24.56 2.43
CA GLY A 203 19.85 -24.90 3.83
C GLY A 203 19.71 -23.66 4.71
N ALA A 204 18.90 -23.73 5.77
CA ALA A 204 18.96 -22.74 6.83
C ALA A 204 20.28 -22.93 7.61
N SER A 205 21.12 -21.90 7.70
CA SER A 205 22.40 -21.97 8.43
C SER A 205 22.19 -22.29 9.92
N GLY A 206 21.01 -22.00 10.46
CA GLY A 206 20.72 -22.10 11.90
C GLY A 206 21.43 -21.01 12.73
N GLU A 207 22.26 -20.19 12.09
CA GLU A 207 22.96 -19.06 12.70
C GLU A 207 22.10 -17.79 12.61
N PRO A 208 22.06 -16.97 13.67
CA PRO A 208 21.34 -15.70 13.65
C PRO A 208 21.96 -14.76 12.61
N ASN A 209 21.13 -14.24 11.70
CA ASN A 209 21.57 -13.27 10.70
C ASN A 209 21.66 -11.87 11.32
N PRO A 210 22.87 -11.31 11.54
CA PRO A 210 23.05 -10.03 12.21
C PRO A 210 22.38 -8.87 11.45
N ILE A 211 22.36 -8.93 10.11
CA ILE A 211 21.78 -7.89 9.24
C ILE A 211 20.27 -7.83 9.41
N THR A 212 19.59 -8.95 9.68
CA THR A 212 18.13 -8.96 9.84
C THR A 212 17.66 -8.14 11.04
N GLU A 213 18.36 -8.23 12.17
CA GLU A 213 18.06 -7.42 13.37
C GLU A 213 18.40 -5.94 13.11
N VAL A 214 19.52 -5.65 12.44
CA VAL A 214 19.98 -4.29 12.13
C VAL A 214 19.02 -3.57 11.18
N MET A 215 18.52 -4.26 10.16
CA MET A 215 17.63 -3.70 9.13
C MET A 215 16.16 -3.68 9.54
N ALA A 216 15.78 -4.29 10.67
CA ALA A 216 14.40 -4.30 11.16
C ALA A 216 13.73 -2.90 11.17
N PRO A 217 14.30 -1.86 11.79
CA PRO A 217 13.67 -0.52 11.81
C PRO A 217 13.56 0.11 10.41
N VAL A 218 14.54 -0.14 9.53
CA VAL A 218 14.49 0.31 8.13
C VAL A 218 13.33 -0.37 7.38
N ASN A 219 13.21 -1.69 7.53
CA ASN A 219 12.16 -2.47 6.88
C ASN A 219 10.76 -2.08 7.39
N GLU A 220 10.62 -1.81 8.70
CA GLU A 220 9.39 -1.29 9.28
C GLU A 220 9.02 0.08 8.69
N ALA A 221 9.96 1.01 8.59
CA ALA A 221 9.75 2.32 7.98
C ALA A 221 9.36 2.22 6.49
N LEU A 222 10.07 1.40 5.71
CA LEU A 222 9.75 1.16 4.30
C LEU A 222 8.37 0.52 4.11
N ASN A 223 7.99 -0.42 4.98
CA ASN A 223 6.66 -1.03 4.95
C ASN A 223 5.56 0.00 5.29
N ALA A 224 5.80 0.87 6.27
CA ALA A 224 4.89 1.95 6.61
C ALA A 224 4.69 2.93 5.44
N LEU A 225 5.77 3.28 4.73
CA LEU A 225 5.71 4.10 3.51
C LEU A 225 4.94 3.41 2.38
N ARG A 226 5.09 2.10 2.17
CA ARG A 226 4.31 1.36 1.16
C ARG A 226 2.81 1.34 1.45
N ALA A 227 2.45 1.34 2.73
CA ALA A 227 1.06 1.41 3.17
C ALA A 227 0.48 2.83 3.04
N HIS A 228 1.34 3.86 3.00
CA HIS A 228 0.91 5.25 2.83
C HIS A 228 0.19 5.45 1.49
N ARG A 229 -0.82 6.32 1.51
CA ARG A 229 -1.62 6.75 0.36
C ARG A 229 -1.78 8.25 0.44
N ALA A 230 -1.70 8.91 -0.71
CA ALA A 230 -1.96 10.33 -0.83
C ALA A 230 -3.34 10.67 -0.26
N TYR A 231 -3.43 11.85 0.32
CA TYR A 231 -4.67 12.31 0.91
C TYR A 231 -5.78 12.47 -0.10
N VAL A 232 -6.98 12.08 0.32
CA VAL A 232 -8.22 12.36 -0.40
C VAL A 232 -9.11 13.23 0.49
N PRO A 233 -9.46 14.45 0.02
CA PRO A 233 -10.43 15.33 0.70
C PRO A 233 -11.73 14.61 1.01
N LEU A 234 -12.36 14.90 2.14
CA LEU A 234 -13.55 14.17 2.62
C LEU A 234 -14.65 14.09 1.56
N ALA A 235 -14.88 15.20 0.84
CA ALA A 235 -15.90 15.29 -0.20
C ALA A 235 -15.66 14.34 -1.40
N LYS A 236 -14.39 13.97 -1.65
CA LYS A 236 -13.96 13.11 -2.76
C LYS A 236 -13.67 11.67 -2.33
N ARG A 237 -13.79 11.35 -1.04
CA ARG A 237 -13.51 9.99 -0.55
C ARG A 237 -14.49 8.99 -1.17
N PRO A 238 -14.02 7.78 -1.53
CA PRO A 238 -14.90 6.74 -2.02
C PRO A 238 -15.94 6.44 -0.95
N LYS A 239 -17.23 6.55 -1.30
CA LYS A 239 -18.29 6.07 -0.42
C LYS A 239 -18.21 4.54 -0.38
N PRO A 240 -18.37 3.90 0.79
CA PRO A 240 -18.46 2.45 0.87
C PRO A 240 -19.50 1.96 -0.15
N TYR A 241 -19.16 0.91 -0.91
CA TYR A 241 -20.09 0.35 -1.88
C TYR A 241 -21.34 -0.16 -1.15
N VAL A 242 -22.43 0.60 -1.26
CA VAL A 242 -23.74 0.14 -0.83
C VAL A 242 -24.27 -0.72 -1.97
N ARG A 243 -24.31 -2.04 -1.74
CA ARG A 243 -24.90 -2.99 -2.69
C ARG A 243 -26.36 -2.61 -2.93
N LYS A 244 -26.64 -1.89 -4.02
CA LYS A 244 -28.01 -1.65 -4.49
C LYS A 244 -28.64 -3.01 -4.81
N GLY A 245 -29.66 -3.41 -4.04
CA GLY A 245 -30.36 -4.68 -4.22
C GLY A 245 -30.55 -5.50 -2.95
N ALA A 246 -30.08 -5.06 -1.78
CA ALA A 246 -30.66 -5.56 -0.53
C ALA A 246 -32.08 -4.97 -0.43
N TRP A 247 -33.07 -5.84 -0.36
CA TRP A 247 -34.50 -5.50 -0.27
C TRP A 247 -34.87 -4.69 0.99
N ASP A 248 -33.90 -4.47 1.89
CA ASP A 248 -34.05 -3.76 3.16
C ASP A 248 -33.44 -2.34 3.12
N GLY A 249 -33.94 -1.49 2.23
CA GLY A 249 -33.62 -0.06 2.20
C GLY A 249 -34.89 0.80 2.10
N PRO A 250 -34.88 2.07 2.57
CA PRO A 250 -36.07 2.92 2.71
C PRO A 250 -36.72 3.37 1.38
N GLY A 251 -36.31 2.78 0.26
CA GLY A 251 -36.93 2.93 -1.06
C GLY A 251 -37.20 1.60 -1.76
N GLY A 252 -37.22 0.49 -1.03
CA GLY A 252 -37.53 -0.84 -1.55
C GLY A 252 -39.00 -0.94 -1.97
N ARG A 253 -39.23 -1.41 -3.21
CA ARG A 253 -40.58 -1.71 -3.71
C ARG A 253 -41.26 -2.72 -2.79
N THR A 254 -42.48 -2.41 -2.35
CA THR A 254 -43.30 -3.22 -1.43
C THR A 254 -43.88 -4.49 -2.03
N GLU A 255 -43.73 -4.71 -3.34
CA GLU A 255 -44.24 -5.90 -4.01
C GLU A 255 -43.08 -6.86 -4.32
N ARG A 256 -42.95 -7.88 -3.46
CA ARG A 256 -42.22 -9.10 -3.79
C ARG A 256 -42.98 -9.76 -4.95
N PRO A 257 -42.39 -9.95 -6.15
CA PRO A 257 -42.98 -10.85 -7.13
C PRO A 257 -43.04 -12.22 -6.46
N GLN A 258 -44.25 -12.79 -6.38
CA GLN A 258 -44.42 -14.16 -5.90
C GLN A 258 -43.43 -15.07 -6.65
N GLU A 259 -42.72 -15.91 -5.89
CA GLU A 259 -41.96 -17.04 -6.40
C GLU A 259 -42.94 -17.99 -7.11
N SER A 260 -43.28 -17.66 -8.36
CA SER A 260 -44.09 -18.51 -9.24
C SER A 260 -43.87 -18.09 -10.69
N GLU A 261 -42.62 -18.08 -11.13
CA GLU A 261 -42.31 -18.42 -12.52
C GLU A 261 -41.63 -19.78 -12.50
N PRO A 262 -42.19 -20.81 -13.16
CA PRO A 262 -41.50 -22.09 -13.30
C PRO A 262 -40.22 -21.86 -14.11
N ASP A 263 -39.08 -22.36 -13.60
CA ASP A 263 -37.82 -22.39 -14.34
C ASP A 263 -38.08 -22.93 -15.75
N GLU A 264 -37.72 -22.16 -16.78
CA GLU A 264 -37.73 -22.65 -18.15
C GLU A 264 -36.89 -23.95 -18.21
N PRO A 265 -37.40 -25.02 -18.83
CA PRO A 265 -36.65 -26.27 -18.90
C PRO A 265 -35.32 -26.00 -19.61
N SER A 266 -34.22 -26.33 -18.94
CA SER A 266 -32.88 -26.25 -19.52
C SER A 266 -32.89 -26.94 -20.89
N PRO A 267 -32.38 -26.30 -21.96
CA PRO A 267 -32.37 -26.90 -23.27
C PRO A 267 -31.60 -28.23 -23.22
N PRO A 268 -32.07 -29.27 -23.95
CA PRO A 268 -31.47 -30.59 -23.92
C PRO A 268 -29.98 -30.51 -24.29
N ARG A 269 -29.15 -31.23 -23.53
CA ARG A 269 -27.70 -31.30 -23.78
C ARG A 269 -27.48 -31.87 -25.19
N LYS A 270 -26.79 -31.12 -26.06
CA LYS A 270 -26.39 -31.59 -27.39
C LYS A 270 -25.59 -32.88 -27.27
N THR A 271 -25.77 -33.78 -28.23
CA THR A 271 -24.96 -35.00 -28.30
C THR A 271 -23.54 -34.69 -28.75
N LEU A 272 -22.60 -35.61 -28.47
CA LEU A 272 -21.16 -35.41 -28.74
C LEU A 272 -20.87 -35.17 -30.24
N GLU A 273 -21.71 -35.73 -31.12
CA GLU A 273 -21.62 -35.55 -32.57
C GLU A 273 -22.12 -34.17 -33.05
N GLU A 274 -23.13 -33.59 -32.39
CA GLU A 274 -23.59 -32.22 -32.67
C GLU A 274 -22.58 -31.17 -32.20
N ALA A 275 -21.91 -31.41 -31.07
CA ALA A 275 -20.87 -30.52 -30.55
C ALA A 275 -19.61 -30.46 -31.42
N LEU A 276 -19.32 -31.52 -32.19
CA LEU A 276 -18.17 -31.60 -33.10
C LEU A 276 -18.41 -30.94 -34.47
N ARG A 277 -19.68 -30.67 -34.84
CA ARG A 277 -20.03 -29.98 -36.10
C ARG A 277 -19.96 -28.45 -36.00
N GLU A 278 -20.08 -27.91 -34.80
CA GLU A 278 -19.94 -26.46 -34.58
C GLU A 278 -18.45 -26.09 -34.45
N PRO A 279 -17.96 -25.06 -35.18
CA PRO A 279 -16.59 -24.60 -35.01
C PRO A 279 -16.38 -24.13 -33.58
N TYR A 280 -15.39 -24.72 -32.90
CA TYR A 280 -15.08 -24.42 -31.51
C TYR A 280 -14.63 -22.95 -31.37
N VAL A 281 -15.52 -22.10 -30.88
CA VAL A 281 -15.19 -20.73 -30.49
C VAL A 281 -14.69 -20.78 -29.06
N ILE A 282 -13.39 -20.55 -28.86
CA ILE A 282 -12.80 -20.31 -27.53
C ILE A 282 -13.50 -19.07 -26.96
N LYS A 283 -14.48 -19.26 -26.08
CA LYS A 283 -15.02 -18.18 -25.27
C LYS A 283 -13.91 -17.79 -24.30
N GLY A 284 -13.47 -16.53 -24.40
CA GLY A 284 -12.31 -15.97 -23.72
C GLY A 284 -12.17 -16.45 -22.28
N ASP A 285 -10.99 -16.99 -22.01
CA ASP A 285 -10.58 -17.47 -20.70
C ASP A 285 -10.46 -16.28 -19.73
N SER A 286 -11.37 -16.21 -18.76
CA SER A 286 -11.46 -15.13 -17.77
C SER A 286 -10.45 -15.28 -16.62
N SER A 287 -9.49 -16.19 -16.75
CA SER A 287 -8.50 -16.51 -15.71
C SER A 287 -7.27 -15.59 -15.67
N GLY A 288 -7.13 -14.64 -16.60
CA GLY A 288 -6.04 -13.65 -16.57
C GLY A 288 -4.64 -14.23 -16.84
N ILE A 289 -4.52 -15.52 -17.18
CA ILE A 289 -3.27 -16.15 -17.56
C ILE A 289 -3.11 -16.02 -19.08
N ARG A 290 -2.16 -15.19 -19.50
CA ARG A 290 -1.86 -14.97 -20.93
C ARG A 290 -1.30 -16.26 -21.52
N THR A 291 -1.94 -16.78 -22.56
CA THR A 291 -1.49 -17.98 -23.28
C THR A 291 -0.19 -17.71 -24.04
N TRP A 292 0.68 -18.71 -24.10
CA TRP A 292 2.01 -18.68 -24.75
C TRP A 292 2.00 -18.13 -26.19
N LYS A 293 0.87 -18.25 -26.92
CA LYS A 293 0.72 -17.70 -28.27
C LYS A 293 0.77 -16.17 -28.32
N ALA A 294 0.23 -15.47 -27.31
CA ALA A 294 0.25 -14.00 -27.27
C ALA A 294 1.66 -13.44 -26.96
N ALA A 295 2.53 -14.23 -26.31
CA ALA A 295 3.92 -13.83 -26.06
C ALA A 295 4.79 -13.91 -27.33
N ALA A 296 4.45 -14.78 -28.27
CA ALA A 296 5.13 -14.86 -29.57
C ALA A 296 4.80 -13.67 -30.49
N GLU A 297 3.58 -13.12 -30.38
CA GLU A 297 3.11 -11.99 -31.21
C GLU A 297 3.71 -10.63 -30.82
N LEU A 298 4.19 -10.46 -29.59
CA LEU A 298 4.80 -9.21 -29.10
C LEU A 298 6.33 -9.16 -29.23
N ASN A 299 6.96 -10.19 -29.79
CA ASN A 299 8.40 -10.27 -29.92
C ASN A 299 8.88 -9.49 -31.17
N MET A 300 8.72 -8.16 -31.15
CA MET A 300 9.08 -7.25 -32.26
C MET A 300 10.54 -7.39 -32.70
N SER A 301 11.42 -7.81 -31.79
CA SER A 301 12.83 -8.13 -32.04
C SER A 301 13.03 -9.24 -33.06
N ARG A 302 12.13 -10.24 -33.10
CA ARG A 302 12.19 -11.35 -34.07
C ARG A 302 11.62 -10.97 -35.43
N ALA A 303 10.65 -10.04 -35.46
CA ALA A 303 10.10 -9.49 -36.69
C ALA A 303 11.09 -8.53 -37.38
N MET A 304 11.91 -7.79 -36.62
CA MET A 304 12.98 -6.95 -37.18
C MET A 304 14.11 -7.79 -37.79
N MET A 305 14.57 -8.86 -37.13
CA MET A 305 15.59 -9.75 -37.71
C MET A 305 15.12 -10.46 -38.99
N ALA A 306 13.85 -10.89 -39.04
CA ALA A 306 13.30 -11.48 -40.26
C ALA A 306 13.15 -10.45 -41.41
N ALA A 307 12.98 -9.17 -41.10
CA ALA A 307 12.93 -8.10 -42.09
C ALA A 307 14.33 -7.70 -42.60
N GLU A 308 15.36 -7.79 -41.76
CA GLU A 308 16.77 -7.65 -42.17
C GLU A 308 17.22 -8.79 -43.08
N ASP A 309 16.92 -10.04 -42.74
CA ASP A 309 17.27 -11.22 -43.56
C ASP A 309 16.50 -11.28 -44.90
N SER A 310 15.41 -10.52 -45.05
CA SER A 310 14.63 -10.43 -46.30
C SER A 310 15.06 -9.26 -47.19
N ALA A 311 16.03 -8.45 -46.74
CA ALA A 311 16.54 -7.27 -47.43
C ALA A 311 17.94 -7.49 -48.05
N GLU A 312 18.53 -8.68 -47.88
CA GLU A 312 19.64 -9.20 -48.70
C GLU A 312 19.12 -10.06 -49.88
#